data_AF-D3DGA6-F1
#
_entry.id   AF-D3DGA6-F1
#
_cell.length_a   1.000
_cell.length_b   1.000
_cell.length_c   1.000
_cell.angle_alpha   90.00
_cell.angle_beta   90.00
_cell.angle_gamma   90.00
#
_symmetry.space_group_name_H-M   'P 1'
#
loop_
_entity.id
_entity.type
_entity.pdbx_description
1 polymer ?
#
loop_
_entity_poly.entity_id
_entity_poly.type
_entity_poly.pdbx_seq_one_letter_code
_entity_poly.pdbx_strand_id
1 'polypeptide(L)'
;MKVDDVEMLIRSIAGEGVSKMFRKFAQQVEGKDTEKIAFALEVLERFFGISTLVPIMIFVGKNLNLQHSTEADGSKLKVVCLFEKLSINKKPLEHPLCYPCWGSLHTFGNPQFDGQEESKCIFIIEPKERFLTL
;
A
#
# COMPACT_ATOMS: atom_id res chain seq x y z
N MET A 1 9.74 6.12 -7.08
CA MET A 1 9.41 6.94 -5.89
C MET A 1 10.57 6.85 -4.93
N LYS A 2 11.02 7.98 -4.36
CA LYS A 2 12.10 8.00 -3.38
C LYS A 2 11.55 8.10 -1.95
N VAL A 3 12.33 7.65 -0.97
CA VAL A 3 11.98 7.78 0.47
C VAL A 3 11.71 9.23 0.85
N ASP A 4 12.53 10.17 0.37
CA ASP A 4 12.40 11.60 0.69
C ASP A 4 11.06 12.20 0.22
N ASP A 5 10.52 11.72 -0.92
CA ASP A 5 9.23 12.17 -1.44
C ASP A 5 8.09 11.80 -0.46
N VAL A 6 8.15 10.60 0.10
CA VAL A 6 7.16 10.08 1.05
C VAL A 6 7.34 10.75 2.42
N GLU A 7 8.58 10.97 2.87
CA GLU A 7 8.86 11.70 4.12
C GLU A 7 8.25 13.11 4.07
N MET A 8 8.41 13.82 2.96
CA MET A 8 7.86 15.16 2.78
C MET A 8 6.33 15.17 2.86
N LEU A 9 5.67 14.16 2.29
CA LEU A 9 4.23 13.99 2.39
C LEU A 9 3.78 13.67 3.82
N ILE A 10 4.46 12.74 4.49
CA ILE A 10 4.13 12.38 5.88
C ILE A 10 4.25 13.61 6.78
N ARG A 11 5.27 14.45 6.54
CA ARG A 11 5.46 15.70 7.28
C ARG A 11 4.28 16.65 7.11
N SER A 12 3.71 16.77 5.90
CA SER A 12 2.59 17.67 5.64
C SER A 12 1.25 17.15 6.16
N ILE A 13 1.07 15.82 6.25
CA ILE A 13 -0.19 15.18 6.67
C ILE A 13 -0.22 14.87 8.17
N ALA A 14 0.87 14.29 8.69
CA ALA A 14 0.97 13.74 10.04
C ALA A 14 1.98 14.50 10.94
N GLY A 15 2.67 15.49 10.39
CA GLY A 15 3.61 16.35 11.12
C GLY A 15 5.06 15.83 11.15
N GLU A 16 5.97 16.73 11.55
CA GLU A 16 7.43 16.51 11.57
C GLU A 16 7.86 15.34 12.48
N GLY A 17 7.11 15.06 13.55
CA GLY A 17 7.42 13.92 14.43
C GLY A 17 7.25 12.58 13.72
N VAL A 18 6.15 12.41 12.99
CA VAL A 18 5.85 11.16 12.25
C VAL A 18 6.77 11.02 11.04
N SER A 19 7.12 12.12 10.36
CA SER A 19 8.07 12.07 9.23
C SER A 19 9.48 11.64 9.66
N LYS A 20 9.96 12.12 10.81
CA LYS A 20 11.24 11.66 11.37
C LYS A 20 11.21 10.19 11.75
N MET A 21 10.10 9.71 12.32
CA MET A 21 9.92 8.28 12.62
C MET A 21 9.94 7.43 11.34
N PHE A 22 9.18 7.83 10.32
CA PHE A 22 9.21 7.19 9.00
C PHE A 22 10.64 7.05 8.47
N ARG A 23 11.39 8.16 8.41
CA ARG A 23 12.76 8.17 7.90
C ARG A 23 13.67 7.23 8.68
N LYS A 24 13.56 7.23 10.01
CA LYS A 24 14.34 6.34 10.89
C LYS A 24 14.02 4.86 10.63
N PHE A 25 12.77 4.50 10.39
CA PHE A 25 12.39 3.12 10.06
C PHE A 25 12.85 2.74 8.65
N ALA A 26 12.73 3.63 7.67
CA ALA A 26 13.17 3.39 6.29
C ALA A 26 14.69 3.13 6.21
N GLN A 27 15.48 3.73 7.10
CA GLN A 27 16.93 3.52 7.19
C GLN A 27 17.34 2.21 7.88
N GLN A 28 16.42 1.48 8.53
CA GLN A 28 16.70 0.18 9.16
C GLN A 28 16.72 -0.98 8.15
N VAL A 29 16.28 -0.74 6.93
CA VAL A 29 16.18 -1.74 5.87
C VAL A 29 17.18 -1.39 4.77
N GLU A 30 18.03 -2.34 4.42
CA GLU A 30 18.82 -2.30 3.19
C GLU A 30 17.96 -2.81 2.03
N GLY A 31 18.06 -2.15 0.87
CA GLY A 31 17.22 -2.50 -0.29
C GLY A 31 16.80 -1.31 -1.13
N LYS A 32 15.85 -1.55 -2.03
CA LYS A 32 15.25 -0.54 -2.91
C LYS A 32 14.34 0.40 -2.10
N ASP A 33 14.16 1.63 -2.59
CA ASP A 33 13.30 2.62 -1.91
C ASP A 33 11.87 2.12 -1.66
N THR A 34 11.32 1.32 -2.58
CA THR A 34 10.01 0.69 -2.40
C THR A 34 9.96 -0.20 -1.17
N GLU A 35 10.98 -1.02 -0.92
CA GLU A 35 11.05 -1.91 0.26
C GLU A 35 11.17 -1.10 1.55
N LYS A 36 12.01 -0.05 1.53
CA LYS A 36 12.22 0.86 2.66
C LYS A 36 10.95 1.64 3.03
N ILE A 37 10.30 2.24 2.03
CA ILE A 37 9.03 2.98 2.19
C ILE A 37 7.99 2.06 2.80
N ALA A 38 7.86 0.88 2.21
CA ALA A 38 6.83 -0.05 2.61
C ALA A 38 7.07 -0.49 4.08
N PHE A 39 8.27 -0.96 4.42
CA PHE A 39 8.59 -1.33 5.81
C PHE A 39 8.31 -0.18 6.79
N ALA A 40 8.73 1.05 6.46
CA ALA A 40 8.53 2.19 7.33
C ALA A 40 7.03 2.54 7.53
N LEU A 41 6.20 2.40 6.49
CA LEU A 41 4.75 2.58 6.60
C LEU A 41 4.09 1.48 7.46
N GLU A 42 4.52 0.23 7.30
CA GLU A 42 4.03 -0.88 8.14
C GLU A 42 4.36 -0.63 9.62
N VAL A 43 5.61 -0.23 9.92
CA VAL A 43 5.99 0.06 11.30
C VAL A 43 5.19 1.24 11.84
N LEU A 44 5.02 2.32 11.08
CA LEU A 44 4.20 3.46 11.50
C LEU A 44 2.75 3.05 11.76
N GLU A 45 2.17 2.16 10.95
CA GLU A 45 0.79 1.71 11.12
C GLU A 45 0.60 1.04 12.48
N ARG A 46 1.57 0.24 12.93
CA ARG A 46 1.55 -0.40 14.25
C ARG A 46 1.51 0.60 15.40
N PHE A 47 2.04 1.82 15.20
CA PHE A 47 2.03 2.89 16.21
C PHE A 47 0.81 3.81 16.12
N PHE A 48 0.36 4.14 14.90
CA PHE A 48 -0.61 5.21 14.67
C PHE A 48 -1.96 4.72 14.14
N GLY A 49 -2.07 3.42 13.85
CA GLY A 49 -3.22 2.80 13.21
C GLY A 49 -3.36 3.17 11.73
N ILE A 50 -4.14 2.36 11.02
CA ILE A 50 -4.38 2.54 9.58
C ILE A 50 -5.04 3.89 9.25
N SER A 51 -5.95 4.39 10.11
CA SER A 51 -6.72 5.62 9.89
C SER A 51 -5.84 6.85 9.68
N THR A 52 -4.75 6.96 10.43
CA THR A 52 -3.77 8.04 10.32
C THR A 52 -2.97 7.96 9.02
N LEU A 53 -2.77 6.75 8.50
CA LEU A 53 -1.92 6.50 7.33
C LEU A 53 -2.69 6.39 6.01
N VAL A 54 -4.02 6.26 6.03
CA VAL A 54 -4.85 6.16 4.81
C VAL A 54 -4.48 7.22 3.76
N PRO A 55 -4.38 8.53 4.09
CA PRO A 55 -4.05 9.54 3.08
C PRO A 55 -2.65 9.32 2.45
N ILE A 56 -1.68 8.88 3.26
CA ILE A 56 -0.31 8.60 2.84
C ILE A 56 -0.27 7.36 1.95
N MET A 57 -0.95 6.29 2.37
CA MET A 57 -1.01 5.03 1.61
C MET A 57 -1.71 5.21 0.26
N ILE A 58 -2.79 6.00 0.19
CA ILE A 58 -3.45 6.34 -1.08
C ILE A 58 -2.49 7.08 -2.02
N PHE A 59 -1.76 8.08 -1.51
CA PHE A 59 -0.79 8.80 -2.33
C PHE A 59 0.34 7.89 -2.83
N VAL A 60 0.91 7.10 -1.93
CA VAL A 60 2.01 6.18 -2.24
C VAL A 60 1.55 5.16 -3.29
N GLY A 61 0.37 4.58 -3.10
CA GLY A 61 -0.24 3.63 -4.03
C GLY A 61 -0.49 4.20 -5.42
N LYS A 62 -1.06 5.41 -5.54
CA LYS A 62 -1.29 6.07 -6.84
C LYS A 62 -0.02 6.32 -7.65
N ASN A 63 1.10 6.48 -6.98
CA ASN A 63 2.37 6.82 -7.59
C ASN A 63 3.29 5.59 -7.74
N LEU A 64 2.86 4.42 -7.27
CA LEU A 64 3.51 3.14 -7.52
C LEU A 64 2.79 2.46 -8.68
N ASN A 65 3.51 2.25 -9.79
CA ASN A 65 2.97 1.56 -10.95
C ASN A 65 2.98 0.03 -10.68
N LEU A 66 1.99 -0.44 -9.93
CA LEU A 66 1.88 -1.84 -9.51
C LEU A 66 1.11 -2.65 -10.55
N GLN A 67 1.66 -3.79 -10.93
CA GLN A 67 0.93 -4.77 -11.72
C GLN A 67 -0.19 -5.38 -10.87
N HIS A 68 -1.41 -5.30 -11.39
CA HIS A 68 -2.58 -5.93 -10.80
C HIS A 68 -3.43 -6.55 -11.91
N SER A 69 -4.09 -7.66 -11.61
CA SER A 69 -5.14 -8.25 -12.45
C SER A 69 -6.49 -8.08 -11.77
N THR A 70 -7.54 -7.94 -12.56
CA THR A 70 -8.91 -7.76 -12.08
C THR A 70 -9.81 -8.86 -12.62
N GLU A 71 -10.57 -9.50 -11.75
CA GLU A 71 -11.57 -10.52 -12.07
C GLU A 71 -12.93 -10.06 -11.54
N ALA A 72 -14.00 -10.30 -12.32
CA ALA A 72 -15.35 -10.01 -11.86
C ALA A 72 -15.78 -11.03 -10.80
N ASP A 73 -16.33 -10.56 -9.68
CA ASP A 73 -16.87 -11.38 -8.59
C ASP A 73 -18.30 -10.93 -8.27
N GLY A 74 -19.24 -11.38 -9.09
CA GLY A 74 -20.62 -10.90 -9.06
C GLY A 74 -20.71 -9.41 -9.39
N SER A 75 -21.23 -8.61 -8.46
CA SER A 75 -21.29 -7.14 -8.58
C SER A 75 -20.02 -6.43 -8.09
N LYS A 76 -19.03 -7.19 -7.62
CA LYS A 76 -17.76 -6.68 -7.07
C LYS A 76 -16.61 -6.96 -8.03
N LEU A 77 -15.49 -6.28 -7.79
CA LEU A 77 -14.23 -6.51 -8.49
C LEU A 77 -13.24 -7.15 -7.53
N LYS A 78 -12.77 -8.34 -7.88
CA LYS A 78 -11.64 -8.98 -7.22
C LYS A 78 -10.36 -8.48 -7.88
N VAL A 79 -9.48 -7.86 -7.12
CA VAL A 79 -8.21 -7.33 -7.60
C VAL A 79 -7.06 -8.08 -6.96
N VAL A 80 -6.20 -8.65 -7.80
CA VAL A 80 -5.02 -9.40 -7.40
C VAL A 80 -3.79 -8.57 -7.73
N CYS A 81 -3.08 -8.14 -6.70
CA CYS A 81 -1.85 -7.38 -6.83
C CYS A 81 -0.68 -8.35 -6.80
N LEU A 82 0.07 -8.43 -7.89
CA LEU A 82 1.24 -9.29 -8.00
C LEU A 82 2.48 -8.53 -7.54
N PHE A 83 3.35 -9.18 -6.78
CA PHE A 83 4.68 -8.68 -6.49
C PHE A 83 5.69 -9.50 -7.29
N GLU A 84 6.39 -8.87 -8.23
CA GLU A 84 7.54 -9.51 -8.87
C GLU A 84 8.58 -9.88 -7.80
N LYS A 85 9.15 -11.09 -7.90
CA LYS A 85 10.17 -11.71 -7.04
C LYS A 85 11.02 -10.69 -6.26
N LEU A 86 10.51 -10.24 -5.13
CA LEU A 86 11.29 -9.56 -4.11
C LEU A 86 11.72 -10.69 -3.17
N SER A 87 13.02 -10.88 -3.01
CA SER A 87 13.60 -11.91 -2.15
C SER A 87 13.32 -11.55 -0.69
N ILE A 88 12.11 -11.85 -0.22
CA ILE A 88 11.68 -11.50 1.12
C ILE A 88 11.69 -12.76 1.97
N ASN A 89 12.64 -12.83 2.90
CA ASN A 89 12.57 -13.76 4.02
C ASN A 89 11.68 -13.15 5.12
N LYS A 90 10.36 -13.44 5.10
CA LYS A 90 9.38 -13.32 6.23
C LYS A 90 7.94 -13.72 5.81
N LYS A 91 7.11 -14.17 6.77
CA LYS A 91 5.66 -14.46 6.69
C LYS A 91 5.02 -14.12 8.05
N PRO A 92 3.68 -13.90 8.18
CA PRO A 92 2.58 -13.82 7.17
C PRO A 92 1.50 -12.71 7.39
N LEU A 93 0.69 -12.35 6.37
CA LEU A 93 -0.30 -11.23 6.39
C LEU A 93 0.35 -9.83 6.59
N GLU A 94 1.66 -9.87 6.38
CA GLU A 94 2.77 -9.07 6.87
C GLU A 94 3.65 -8.78 5.64
N HIS A 95 3.08 -8.11 4.65
CA HIS A 95 3.91 -7.56 3.60
C HIS A 95 3.53 -6.11 3.31
N PRO A 96 4.43 -5.16 3.60
CA PRO A 96 4.24 -3.76 3.29
C PRO A 96 3.79 -3.42 1.88
N LEU A 97 4.01 -4.33 0.93
CA LEU A 97 3.66 -4.14 -0.47
C LEU A 97 2.15 -4.26 -0.75
N CYS A 98 1.35 -4.85 0.16
CA CYS A 98 -0.10 -4.79 0.05
C CYS A 98 -0.61 -3.34 0.16
N TYR A 99 0.04 -2.48 0.98
CA TYR A 99 -0.40 -1.09 1.22
C TYR A 99 -0.38 -0.21 -0.02
N PRO A 100 0.71 -0.18 -0.81
CA PRO A 100 0.71 0.44 -2.12
C PRO A 100 -0.45 0.00 -3.01
N CYS A 101 -0.74 -1.30 -3.06
CA CYS A 101 -1.84 -1.74 -3.91
C CYS A 101 -3.18 -1.29 -3.35
N TRP A 102 -3.45 -1.56 -2.07
CA TRP A 102 -4.66 -1.08 -1.40
C TRP A 102 -4.89 0.43 -1.62
N GLY A 103 -3.84 1.25 -1.49
CA GLY A 103 -3.89 2.69 -1.72
C GLY A 103 -4.20 3.07 -3.18
N SER A 104 -3.68 2.32 -4.16
CA SER A 104 -3.99 2.55 -5.58
C SER A 104 -5.44 2.21 -5.90
N LEU A 105 -6.02 1.20 -5.22
CA LEU A 105 -7.37 0.71 -5.47
C LEU A 105 -8.49 1.68 -5.05
N HIS A 106 -8.18 2.68 -4.22
CA HIS A 106 -9.13 3.73 -3.83
C HIS A 106 -9.65 4.60 -4.99
N THR A 107 -8.97 4.59 -6.14
CA THR A 107 -9.47 5.23 -7.38
C THR A 107 -10.70 4.50 -7.95
N PHE A 108 -10.81 3.19 -7.74
CA PHE A 108 -11.87 2.34 -8.29
C PHE A 108 -13.05 2.15 -7.32
N GLY A 109 -12.81 2.23 -6.00
CA GLY A 109 -13.86 2.05 -4.99
C GLY A 109 -13.32 2.08 -3.57
N ASN A 110 -14.01 1.42 -2.64
CA ASN A 110 -13.50 1.18 -1.29
C ASN A 110 -12.92 -0.26 -1.24
N PRO A 111 -11.60 -0.43 -1.29
CA PRO A 111 -10.97 -1.74 -1.26
C PRO A 111 -11.05 -2.38 0.12
N GLN A 112 -11.57 -3.60 0.18
CA GLN A 112 -11.55 -4.49 1.33
C GLN A 112 -10.49 -5.57 1.13
N PHE A 113 -9.70 -5.86 2.16
CA PHE A 113 -8.70 -6.92 2.11
C PHE A 113 -9.38 -8.30 2.18
N ASP A 114 -9.05 -9.18 1.25
CA ASP A 114 -9.61 -10.53 1.12
C ASP A 114 -8.61 -11.61 1.55
N GLY A 115 -7.33 -11.42 1.22
CA GLY A 115 -6.28 -12.35 1.61
C GLY A 115 -4.90 -12.04 1.03
N GLN A 116 -3.91 -12.81 1.46
CA GLN A 116 -2.54 -12.72 0.97
C GLN A 116 -1.97 -14.13 0.73
N GLU A 117 -1.27 -14.29 -0.39
CA GLU A 117 -0.42 -15.44 -0.70
C GLU A 117 1.04 -14.99 -0.86
N GLU A 118 1.96 -15.95 -1.02
CA GLU A 118 3.42 -15.72 -1.03
C GLU A 118 3.89 -14.62 -2.01
N SER A 119 3.17 -14.41 -3.11
CA SER A 119 3.52 -13.44 -4.15
C SER A 119 2.40 -12.47 -4.52
N LYS A 120 1.28 -12.45 -3.77
CA LYS A 120 0.13 -11.61 -4.13
C LYS A 120 -0.73 -11.19 -2.94
N CYS A 121 -1.33 -10.02 -3.04
CA CYS A 121 -2.42 -9.59 -2.17
C CYS A 121 -3.73 -9.54 -2.96
N ILE A 122 -4.82 -9.90 -2.30
CA ILE A 122 -6.14 -10.01 -2.89
C ILE A 122 -7.04 -9.00 -2.18
N PHE A 123 -7.74 -8.19 -2.96
CA PHE A 123 -8.70 -7.21 -2.48
C PHE A 123 -10.02 -7.37 -3.21
N ILE A 124 -11.12 -7.11 -2.51
CA ILE A 124 -12.45 -6.97 -3.10
C ILE A 124 -12.82 -5.49 -3.09
N ILE A 125 -13.27 -4.98 -4.23
CA ILE A 125 -13.69 -3.60 -4.40
C ILE A 125 -15.16 -3.59 -4.80
N GLU A 126 -15.94 -2.78 -4.11
CA GLU A 126 -17.25 -2.35 -4.62
C GLU A 126 -17.02 -1.14 -5.53
N PRO A 127 -17.18 -1.29 -6.86
CA PRO A 127 -16.90 -0.20 -7.79
C PRO A 127 -17.86 0.97 -7.56
N LYS A 128 -17.34 2.19 -7.62
CA LYS A 128 -18.19 3.40 -7.64
C LYS A 128 -19.07 3.34 -8.89
N GLU A 129 -20.34 3.71 -8.78
CA GLU A 129 -21.38 3.61 -9.84
C GLU A 129 -20.95 4.09 -11.24
N ARG A 130 -19.95 4.98 -11.32
CA ARG A 130 -19.36 5.49 -12.58
C ARG A 130 -18.57 4.47 -13.41
N PHE A 131 -18.30 3.27 -12.90
CA PHE A 131 -17.54 2.23 -13.63
C PHE A 131 -18.41 1.06 -14.12
N LEU A 132 -19.74 1.11 -13.93
CA LEU A 132 -20.69 0.08 -14.37
C LEU A 132 -21.16 0.26 -15.83
N THR A 133 -20.62 1.24 -16.56
CA THR A 133 -20.82 1.43 -18.00
C THR A 133 -19.51 1.21 -18.74
N LEU A 134 -19.24 -0.05 -19.09
CA LEU A 134 -18.38 -0.45 -20.20
C LEU A 134 -19.15 -1.48 -21.03
#